data_AF-A0A952D7I2-F1
#
_entry.id   AF-A0A952D7I2-F1
#
_cell.length_a   1.000
_cell.length_b   1.000
_cell.length_c   1.000
_cell.angle_alpha   90.00
_cell.angle_beta   90.00
_cell.angle_gamma   90.00
#
_symmetry.space_group_name_H-M   'P 1'
#
loop_
_entity.id
_entity.type
_entity.pdbx_description
1 polymer ?
#
loop_
_entity_poly.entity_id
_entity_poly.type
_entity_poly.pdbx_seq_one_letter_code
_entity_poly.pdbx_strand_id
1 'polypeptide(L)'
;PKACINCHIMTPQYATWQHSSHARVATCNDCHVPHDNVFRKYYFKAQDGARHAFMFTFRMEPQVIAAHAPGKAVIQENCVRCHVRQIGDVFQDVHSGSKRPCVDCHREVPHGRVHSLSSTPNAAVPPLEPVTPKFMRPKDQEQP
;
A
#
# COMPACT_ATOMS: atom_id res chain seq x y z
N PRO A 1 -6.55 0.69 7.40
CA PRO A 1 -5.90 -0.15 6.36
C PRO A 1 -6.78 -1.28 5.77
N LYS A 2 -7.77 -1.83 6.51
CA LYS A 2 -8.62 -2.94 6.03
C LYS A 2 -9.34 -2.68 4.68
N ALA A 3 -9.69 -1.43 4.38
CA ALA A 3 -10.29 -1.09 3.09
C ALA A 3 -9.43 -1.50 1.87
N CYS A 4 -8.10 -1.55 2.01
CA CYS A 4 -7.19 -1.94 0.93
C CYS A 4 -7.25 -3.44 0.61
N ILE A 5 -7.76 -4.28 1.53
CA ILE A 5 -7.95 -5.71 1.31
C ILE A 5 -9.40 -6.09 0.98
N ASN A 6 -10.27 -5.10 0.71
CA ASN A 6 -11.61 -5.35 0.14
C ASN A 6 -11.54 -6.17 -1.15
N CYS A 7 -10.41 -6.10 -1.86
CA CYS A 7 -10.08 -6.99 -2.95
C CYS A 7 -9.01 -7.99 -2.47
N HIS A 8 -9.27 -9.29 -2.63
CA HIS A 8 -8.35 -10.35 -2.21
C HIS A 8 -6.95 -10.25 -2.84
N ILE A 9 -6.85 -9.64 -4.03
CA ILE A 9 -5.58 -9.42 -4.75
C ILE A 9 -4.55 -8.62 -3.93
N MET A 10 -5.00 -7.81 -2.97
CA MET A 10 -4.15 -7.00 -2.10
C MET A 10 -3.77 -7.70 -0.79
N THR A 11 -4.28 -8.91 -0.54
CA THR A 11 -3.97 -9.72 0.65
C THR A 11 -2.47 -9.91 0.88
N PRO A 12 -1.65 -10.27 -0.16
CA PRO A 12 -0.20 -10.34 0.00
C PRO A 12 0.45 -9.04 0.46
N GLN A 13 0.00 -7.90 -0.09
CA GLN A 13 0.56 -6.59 0.21
C GLN A 13 0.21 -6.18 1.65
N TYR A 14 -1.01 -6.47 2.09
CA TYR A 14 -1.41 -6.22 3.47
C TYR A 14 -0.66 -7.10 4.47
N ALA A 15 -0.55 -8.40 4.21
CA ALA A 15 0.13 -9.31 5.12
C ALA A 15 1.60 -8.92 5.28
N THR A 16 2.31 -8.67 4.18
CA THR A 16 3.70 -8.21 4.22
C THR A 16 3.84 -6.85 4.91
N TRP A 17 2.95 -5.89 4.64
CA TRP A 17 2.92 -4.62 5.37
C TRP A 17 2.72 -4.83 6.87
N GLN A 18 1.78 -5.70 7.27
CA GLN A 18 1.46 -6.00 8.67
C GLN A 18 2.67 -6.61 9.40
N HIS A 19 3.51 -7.37 8.69
CA HIS A 19 4.75 -7.94 9.22
C HIS A 19 5.96 -7.00 9.09
N SER A 20 5.80 -5.81 8.49
CA SER A 20 6.88 -4.83 8.33
C SER A 20 7.00 -3.89 9.54
N SER A 21 8.14 -3.18 9.63
CA SER A 21 8.35 -2.12 10.62
C SER A 21 7.34 -0.96 10.50
N HIS A 22 6.72 -0.79 9.33
CA HIS A 22 5.78 0.30 9.08
C HIS A 22 4.36 0.02 9.57
N ALA A 23 4.01 -1.24 9.86
CA ALA A 23 2.67 -1.63 10.32
C ALA A 23 2.20 -0.85 11.56
N ARG A 24 3.15 -0.48 12.43
CA ARG A 24 2.88 0.15 13.73
C ARG A 24 2.74 1.67 13.65
N VAL A 25 3.25 2.29 12.60
CA VAL A 25 3.40 3.76 12.50
C VAL A 25 2.74 4.36 11.27
N ALA A 26 2.44 3.55 10.26
CA ALA A 26 1.94 4.01 8.97
C ALA A 26 0.87 3.06 8.42
N THR A 27 -0.16 3.62 7.82
CA THR A 27 -1.17 2.90 7.02
C THR A 27 -0.81 2.93 5.54
N CYS A 28 -1.53 2.16 4.72
CA CYS A 28 -1.29 2.09 3.27
C CYS A 28 -1.28 3.48 2.61
N ASN A 29 -2.20 4.37 3.00
CA ASN A 29 -2.30 5.71 2.42
C ASN A 29 -1.14 6.62 2.85
N ASP A 30 -0.45 6.33 3.96
CA ASP A 30 0.67 7.14 4.43
C ASP A 30 1.89 7.02 3.51
N CYS A 31 1.95 5.95 2.72
CA CYS A 31 2.96 5.73 1.68
C CYS A 31 2.39 5.93 0.26
N HIS A 32 1.18 5.43 -0.02
CA HIS A 32 0.65 5.35 -1.39
C HIS A 32 -0.21 6.53 -1.84
N VAL A 33 -0.49 7.51 -0.98
CA VAL A 33 -1.31 8.69 -1.30
C VAL A 33 -0.56 9.95 -0.91
N PRO A 34 -0.62 11.05 -1.69
CA PRO A 34 0.08 12.29 -1.35
C PRO A 34 -0.56 12.98 -0.14
N HIS A 35 0.26 13.74 0.60
CA HIS A 35 -0.13 14.45 1.84
C HIS A 35 0.24 15.94 1.82
N ASP A 36 0.57 16.50 0.66
CA ASP A 36 0.90 17.91 0.48
C ASP A 36 -0.35 18.80 0.55
N ASN A 37 -1.48 18.36 -0.02
CA ASN A 37 -2.76 19.04 0.11
C ASN A 37 -3.95 18.09 -0.08
N VAL A 38 -5.10 18.51 0.45
CA VAL A 38 -6.34 17.70 0.46
C VAL A 38 -6.86 17.43 -0.95
N PHE A 39 -6.74 18.40 -1.86
CA PHE A 39 -7.22 18.26 -3.24
C PHE A 39 -6.43 17.18 -4.00
N ARG A 40 -5.10 17.26 -4.01
CA ARG A 40 -4.21 16.28 -4.67
C ARG A 40 -4.39 14.90 -4.06
N LYS A 41 -4.56 14.80 -2.74
CA LYS A 41 -4.87 13.54 -2.05
C LYS A 41 -6.11 12.86 -2.60
N TYR A 42 -7.24 13.56 -2.68
CA TYR A 42 -8.49 12.96 -3.17
C TYR A 42 -8.47 12.71 -4.67
N TYR A 43 -7.89 13.61 -5.46
CA TYR A 43 -7.72 13.42 -6.89
C TYR A 43 -6.89 12.16 -7.19
N PHE A 44 -5.72 12.03 -6.56
CA PHE A 44 -4.85 10.87 -6.74
C PHE A 44 -5.55 9.57 -6.30
N LYS A 45 -6.23 9.61 -5.14
CA LYS A 45 -6.99 8.46 -4.64
C LYS A 45 -8.11 8.02 -5.60
N ALA A 46 -8.82 8.97 -6.20
CA ALA A 46 -9.88 8.69 -7.17
C ALA A 46 -9.30 8.10 -8.47
N GLN A 47 -8.24 8.71 -9.00
CA GLN A 47 -7.58 8.25 -10.22
C GLN A 47 -7.01 6.82 -10.07
N ASP A 48 -6.28 6.57 -8.99
CA ASP A 48 -5.67 5.27 -8.70
C ASP A 48 -6.75 4.21 -8.38
N GLY A 49 -7.79 4.59 -7.62
CA GLY A 49 -8.94 3.73 -7.35
C GLY A 49 -9.69 3.32 -8.61
N ALA A 50 -9.95 4.26 -9.54
CA ALA A 50 -10.61 3.98 -10.81
C ALA A 50 -9.77 3.05 -11.70
N ARG A 51 -8.44 3.24 -11.72
CA ARG A 51 -7.51 2.36 -12.45
C ARG A 51 -7.55 0.94 -11.89
N HIS A 52 -7.47 0.78 -10.57
CA HIS A 52 -7.56 -0.53 -9.92
C HIS A 52 -8.90 -1.22 -10.19
N ALA A 53 -10.01 -0.49 -10.05
CA ALA A 53 -11.34 -1.03 -10.35
C ALA A 53 -11.43 -1.53 -11.79
N PHE A 54 -10.94 -0.76 -12.76
CA PHE A 54 -10.89 -1.15 -14.17
C PHE A 54 -10.04 -2.42 -14.37
N MET A 55 -8.80 -2.42 -13.88
CA MET A 55 -7.89 -3.55 -14.04
C MET A 55 -8.45 -4.85 -13.47
N PHE A 56 -8.99 -4.82 -12.26
CA PHE A 56 -9.48 -6.02 -11.59
C PHE A 56 -10.81 -6.50 -12.16
N THR A 57 -11.66 -5.59 -12.64
CA THR A 57 -12.91 -5.96 -13.33
C THR A 57 -12.64 -6.73 -14.61
N PHE A 58 -11.66 -6.27 -15.40
CA PHE A 58 -11.32 -6.90 -16.68
C PHE A 58 -10.20 -7.94 -16.59
N ARG A 59 -9.80 -8.34 -15.38
CA ARG A 59 -8.78 -9.38 -15.13
C ARG A 59 -7.44 -9.09 -15.83
N MET A 60 -7.06 -7.81 -15.86
CA MET A 60 -5.83 -7.34 -16.51
C MET A 60 -4.66 -7.21 -15.53
N GLU A 61 -4.79 -7.73 -14.31
CA GLU A 61 -3.72 -7.73 -13.32
C GLU A 61 -2.49 -8.54 -13.78
N PRO A 62 -1.27 -7.99 -13.68
CA PRO A 62 -0.05 -8.77 -13.84
C PRO A 62 0.16 -9.66 -12.61
N GLN A 63 0.88 -10.78 -12.80
CA GLN A 63 1.28 -11.66 -11.68
C GLN A 63 2.19 -10.94 -10.67
N VAL A 64 3.01 -10.01 -11.15
CA VAL A 64 3.85 -9.12 -10.36
C VAL A 64 3.26 -7.72 -10.42
N ILE A 65 2.60 -7.31 -9.34
CA ILE A 65 2.05 -5.97 -9.22
C ILE A 65 3.18 -5.00 -8.89
N ALA A 66 3.41 -4.03 -9.77
CA ALA A 66 4.41 -3.00 -9.59
C ALA A 66 3.75 -1.62 -9.59
N ALA A 67 4.24 -0.72 -8.72
CA ALA A 67 3.80 0.66 -8.71
C ALA A 67 4.13 1.34 -10.05
N HIS A 68 3.13 1.95 -10.68
CA HIS A 68 3.34 2.82 -11.83
C HIS A 68 4.10 4.11 -11.45
N ALA A 69 4.62 4.85 -12.43
CA ALA A 69 5.51 6.00 -12.19
C ALA A 69 4.93 7.07 -11.23
N PRO A 70 3.65 7.51 -11.35
CA PRO A 70 3.04 8.39 -10.36
C PRO A 70 3.02 7.82 -8.93
N GLY A 71 2.70 6.52 -8.80
CA GLY A 71 2.74 5.83 -7.50
C GLY A 71 4.15 5.80 -6.90
N LYS A 72 5.17 5.52 -7.72
CA LYS A 72 6.58 5.55 -7.28
C LYS A 72 7.00 6.93 -6.78
N ALA A 73 6.57 8.00 -7.47
CA ALA A 73 6.88 9.37 -7.05
C ALA A 73 6.22 9.71 -5.70
N VAL A 74 4.94 9.38 -5.52
CA VAL A 74 4.23 9.61 -4.24
C VAL A 74 4.85 8.81 -3.09
N ILE A 75 5.24 7.55 -3.33
CA ILE A 75 5.94 6.75 -2.32
C ILE A 75 7.25 7.42 -1.92
N GLN A 76 8.05 7.88 -2.89
CA GLN A 76 9.30 8.58 -2.62
C GLN A 76 9.09 9.88 -1.83
N GLU A 77 8.09 10.70 -2.21
CA GLU A 77 7.71 11.92 -1.47
C GLU A 77 7.40 11.58 -0.01
N ASN A 78 6.65 10.51 0.23
CA ASN A 78 6.24 10.09 1.57
C ASN A 78 7.39 9.49 2.39
N CYS A 79 8.32 8.76 1.78
CA CYS A 79 9.56 8.32 2.43
C CYS A 79 10.31 9.54 2.97
N VAL A 80 10.54 10.55 2.13
CA VAL A 80 11.26 11.77 2.52
C VAL A 80 10.48 12.55 3.58
N ARG A 81 9.17 12.70 3.43
CA ARG A 81 8.31 13.41 4.40
C ARG A 81 8.48 12.88 5.82
N CYS A 82 8.44 11.57 6.01
CA CYS A 82 8.53 10.96 7.34
C CYS A 82 9.97 10.85 7.84
N HIS A 83 10.92 10.58 6.94
CA HIS A 83 12.33 10.37 7.29
C HIS A 83 13.22 11.61 7.16
N VAL A 84 12.66 12.79 6.93
CA VAL A 84 13.42 14.03 6.64
C VAL A 84 14.48 14.34 7.69
N ARG A 85 14.26 14.00 8.97
CA ARG A 85 15.24 14.22 10.03
C ARG A 85 16.42 13.25 9.94
N GLN A 86 16.14 11.97 9.76
CA GLN A 86 17.17 10.93 9.59
C GLN A 86 17.96 11.12 8.29
N ILE A 87 17.25 11.59 7.26
CA ILE A 87 17.82 11.93 5.95
C ILE A 87 18.66 13.19 6.11
N GLY A 88 18.16 14.28 6.68
CA GLY A 88 18.85 15.58 6.74
C GLY A 88 20.31 15.52 7.22
N ASP A 89 20.57 14.70 8.24
CA ASP A 89 21.91 14.54 8.82
C ASP A 89 22.81 13.54 8.05
N VAL A 90 22.23 12.65 7.24
CA VAL A 90 22.94 11.55 6.51
C VAL A 90 22.98 11.77 4.99
N PHE A 91 22.09 12.60 4.44
CA PHE A 91 21.92 12.81 2.99
C PHE A 91 23.06 13.60 2.37
N GLN A 92 23.77 14.41 3.15
CA GLN A 92 24.90 15.22 2.71
C GLN A 92 26.01 14.33 2.10
N ASP A 93 26.21 13.12 2.62
CA ASP A 93 27.33 12.26 2.19
C ASP A 93 26.92 11.08 1.26
N VAL A 94 25.72 10.52 1.41
CA VAL A 94 25.31 9.30 0.65
C VAL A 94 24.45 9.62 -0.58
N HIS A 95 23.79 10.78 -0.61
CA HIS A 95 22.82 11.14 -1.66
C HIS A 95 23.12 12.47 -2.36
N SER A 96 24.25 13.11 -2.06
CA SER A 96 24.74 14.30 -2.75
C SER A 96 24.96 14.01 -4.26
N GLY A 97 23.90 14.22 -5.04
CA GLY A 97 23.84 13.99 -6.50
C GLY A 97 23.08 12.74 -6.96
N SER A 98 22.63 11.86 -6.05
CA SER A 98 21.89 10.65 -6.39
C SER A 98 20.38 10.91 -6.45
N LYS A 99 19.77 10.76 -7.64
CA LYS A 99 18.29 10.77 -7.82
C LYS A 99 17.64 9.40 -7.58
N ARG A 100 18.33 8.47 -6.90
CA ARG A 100 17.83 7.11 -6.70
C ARG A 100 16.69 7.10 -5.67
N PRO A 101 15.57 6.39 -5.92
CA PRO A 101 14.52 6.17 -4.94
C PRO A 101 15.02 5.45 -3.68
N CYS A 102 14.45 5.76 -2.52
CA CYS A 102 14.80 5.12 -1.24
C CYS A 102 14.68 3.60 -1.31
N VAL A 103 13.65 3.10 -2.01
CA VAL A 103 13.33 1.67 -2.14
C VAL A 103 14.35 0.89 -2.98
N ASP A 104 15.21 1.56 -3.75
CA ASP A 104 16.29 0.88 -4.50
C ASP A 104 17.36 0.31 -3.55
N CYS A 105 17.54 0.92 -2.38
CA CYS A 105 18.37 0.40 -1.28
C CYS A 105 17.50 -0.29 -0.21
N HIS A 106 16.38 0.31 0.19
CA HIS A 106 15.44 -0.24 1.17
C HIS A 106 14.43 -1.21 0.54
N ARG A 107 14.95 -2.25 -0.10
CA ARG A 107 14.21 -3.16 -0.99
C ARG A 107 13.14 -4.02 -0.30
N GLU A 108 13.24 -4.17 1.01
CA GLU A 108 12.28 -4.98 1.78
C GLU A 108 11.09 -4.16 2.30
N VAL A 109 11.11 -2.83 2.16
CA VAL A 109 10.10 -1.94 2.74
C VAL A 109 8.92 -1.72 1.79
N PRO A 110 7.66 -1.87 2.25
CA PRO A 110 7.21 -2.73 3.34
C PRO A 110 6.80 -4.13 2.86
N HIS A 111 6.89 -4.39 1.55
CA HIS A 111 6.29 -5.57 0.91
C HIS A 111 7.30 -6.68 0.56
N GLY A 112 8.54 -6.56 1.01
CA GLY A 112 9.61 -7.49 0.69
C GLY A 112 10.10 -7.40 -0.76
N ARG A 113 11.25 -8.02 -1.03
CA ARG A 113 11.84 -8.08 -2.37
C ARG A 113 11.07 -8.99 -3.33
N VAL A 114 10.40 -10.03 -2.80
CA VAL A 114 9.59 -10.97 -3.59
C VAL A 114 8.11 -10.59 -3.47
N HIS A 115 7.63 -9.83 -4.45
CA HIS A 115 6.24 -9.36 -4.51
C HIS A 115 5.54 -9.96 -5.73
N SER A 116 4.68 -10.96 -5.51
CA SER A 116 3.79 -11.52 -6.52
C SER A 116 2.48 -11.98 -5.88
N LEU A 117 1.46 -12.28 -6.69
CA LEU A 117 0.22 -12.88 -6.18
C LEU A 117 0.47 -14.22 -5.47
N SER A 118 1.55 -14.90 -5.85
CA SER A 118 1.95 -16.20 -5.31
C SER A 118 3.00 -16.10 -4.20
N SER A 119 3.47 -14.90 -3.82
CA SER A 119 4.56 -14.77 -2.84
C SER A 119 4.14 -15.08 -1.42
N THR A 120 2.85 -14.92 -1.12
CA THR A 120 2.24 -15.26 0.19
C THR A 120 0.91 -15.97 -0.04
N PRO A 121 0.93 -17.23 -0.53
CA PRO A 121 -0.29 -17.99 -0.76
C PRO A 121 -1.01 -18.18 0.58
N ASN A 122 -2.32 -17.98 0.61
CA ASN A 122 -3.15 -18.08 1.81
C ASN A 122 -2.74 -17.13 2.95
N ALA A 123 -2.25 -15.92 2.62
CA ALA A 123 -1.87 -14.94 3.63
C ALA A 123 -3.02 -14.69 4.62
N ALA A 124 -2.75 -14.89 5.91
CA ALA A 124 -3.72 -14.70 6.98
C ALA A 124 -3.92 -13.21 7.24
N VAL A 125 -4.99 -12.65 6.68
CA VAL A 125 -5.40 -11.26 6.91
C VAL A 125 -6.65 -11.20 7.79
N PRO A 126 -6.86 -10.10 8.55
CA PRO A 126 -8.04 -9.96 9.37
C PRO A 126 -9.32 -10.14 8.55
N PRO A 127 -10.35 -10.84 9.08
CA PRO A 127 -11.61 -10.98 8.37
C PRO A 127 -12.21 -9.60 8.11
N LEU A 128 -12.79 -9.45 6.93
CA LEU A 128 -13.57 -8.27 6.56
C LEU A 128 -14.99 -8.43 7.09
N GLU A 129 -15.61 -7.31 7.45
CA GLU A 129 -17.02 -7.31 7.80
C GLU A 129 -17.87 -7.71 6.59
N PRO A 130 -18.95 -8.50 6.78
CA PRO A 130 -19.86 -8.82 5.71
C PRO A 130 -20.45 -7.55 5.10
N VAL A 131 -20.44 -7.47 3.76
CA VAL A 131 -21.07 -6.37 3.01
C VAL A 131 -22.59 -6.38 3.19
N THR A 132 -23.17 -7.51 3.58
CA THR A 132 -24.58 -7.63 3.89
C THR A 132 -24.94 -6.80 5.13
N PRO A 133 -26.00 -5.96 5.06
CA PRO A 133 -26.51 -5.26 6.23
C PRO A 133 -26.90 -6.25 7.33
N LYS A 134 -26.75 -5.85 8.61
CA LYS A 134 -27.01 -6.72 9.77
C LYS A 134 -28.38 -7.43 9.70
N PHE A 135 -29.41 -6.73 9.26
CA PHE A 135 -30.77 -7.26 9.15
C PHE A 135 -30.98 -8.32 8.05
N MET A 136 -30.03 -8.49 7.13
CA MET A 136 -30.02 -9.55 6.10
C MET A 136 -29.05 -10.68 6.42
N ARG A 137 -28.31 -10.60 7.54
CA ARG A 137 -27.36 -11.65 7.92
C ARG A 137 -28.13 -12.83 8.51
N PRO A 138 -27.79 -14.07 8.12
CA PRO A 138 -28.32 -15.23 8.80
C PRO A 138 -27.84 -15.20 10.27
N LYS A 139 -28.70 -15.63 11.20
CA LYS A 139 -28.54 -15.44 12.66
C LYS A 139 -27.28 -16.10 13.25
N ASP A 140 -26.63 -16.97 12.48
CA ASP A 140 -25.37 -17.64 12.78
C ASP A 140 -24.12 -16.77 12.50
N GLN A 141 -24.27 -15.62 11.84
CA GLN A 141 -23.17 -14.68 11.51
C GLN A 141 -23.12 -13.42 12.39
N GLU A 142 -23.95 -13.34 13.43
CA GLU A 142 -23.76 -12.35 14.50
C GLU A 142 -22.57 -12.80 15.35
N GLN A 143 -21.37 -12.25 15.04
CA GLN A 143 -20.21 -12.35 15.93
C GLN A 143 -20.61 -11.83 17.32
N PRO A 144 -20.21 -12.52 18.41
CA PRO A 144 -20.54 -12.10 19.77
C PRO A 144 -20.01 -10.70 20.11
#